data_AF-A0A1S9X1E1-F1
#
_entry.id   AF-A0A1S9X1E1-F1
#
_cell.length_a   1.000
_cell.length_b   1.000
_cell.length_c   1.000
_cell.angle_alpha   90.00
_cell.angle_beta   90.00
_cell.angle_gamma   90.00
#
_symmetry.space_group_name_H-M   'P 1'
#
loop_
_entity.id
_entity.type
_entity.pdbx_description
1 polymer ?
#
loop_
_entity_poly.entity_id
_entity_poly.type
_entity_poly.pdbx_seq_one_letter_code
_entity_poly.pdbx_strand_id
1 'polypeptide(L)' 'MYPEVIRKMAFSKEHKDLLLKLYNKEITRREYDHLVQLLYRPTKEAN' A
#
# COMPACT_ATOMS: atom_id res chain seq x y z
N MET A 1 13.27 -0.93 -8.25
CA MET A 1 13.18 -2.42 -8.12
C MET A 1 12.46 -2.72 -6.81
N TYR A 2 11.50 -3.65 -6.78
CA TYR A 2 10.83 -4.02 -5.52
C TYR A 2 11.69 -5.01 -4.73
N PRO A 3 11.89 -4.82 -3.41
CA PRO A 3 12.53 -5.82 -2.57
C PRO A 3 11.73 -7.13 -2.60
N GLU A 4 12.42 -8.27 -2.47
CA GLU A 4 11.82 -9.61 -2.62
C GLU A 4 10.60 -9.83 -1.71
N VAL A 5 10.58 -9.19 -0.54
CA VAL A 5 9.45 -9.24 0.40
C VAL A 5 8.16 -8.66 -0.20
N ILE A 6 8.24 -7.59 -1.00
CA ILE A 6 7.09 -6.99 -1.70
C ILE A 6 6.76 -7.79 -2.96
N ARG A 7 7.79 -8.34 -3.63
CA ARG A 7 7.62 -9.13 -4.85
C ARG A 7 6.91 -10.46 -4.59
N LYS A 8 7.13 -11.08 -3.43
CA LYS A 8 6.46 -12.31 -2.98
C LYS A 8 5.01 -12.10 -2.54
N MET A 9 4.57 -10.86 -2.31
CA MET A 9 3.20 -10.59 -1.91
C MET A 9 2.27 -10.48 -3.13
N ALA A 10 1.13 -11.17 -3.07
CA ALA A 10 0.07 -11.13 -4.07
C ALA A 10 -0.81 -9.86 -3.93
N PHE A 11 -0.17 -8.69 -3.81
CA PHE A 11 -0.86 -7.41 -3.71
C PHE A 11 -0.94 -6.70 -5.06
N SER A 12 -1.95 -5.84 -5.20
CA SER A 12 -2.10 -4.90 -6.31
C SER A 12 -0.90 -3.98 -6.43
N LYS A 13 -0.65 -3.46 -7.64
CA LYS A 13 0.49 -2.56 -7.92
C LYS A 13 0.52 -1.35 -6.98
N GLU A 14 -0.64 -0.77 -6.67
CA GLU A 14 -0.76 0.38 -5.75
C GLU A 14 -0.31 0.04 -4.32
N HIS A 15 -0.71 -1.12 -3.80
CA HIS A 15 -0.29 -1.54 -2.47
C HIS A 15 1.22 -1.87 -2.44
N LYS A 16 1.76 -2.43 -3.53
CA LYS A 16 3.22 -2.63 -3.68
C LYS A 16 3.98 -1.29 -3.68
N ASP A 17 3.40 -0.24 -4.25
CA ASP A 17 3.96 1.11 -4.24
C ASP A 17 3.97 1.72 -2.82
N LEU A 18 2.88 1.55 -2.07
CA LEU A 18 2.79 1.96 -0.66
C LEU A 18 3.83 1.23 0.21
N LEU A 19 3.99 -0.07 0.01
CA LEU A 19 5.01 -0.85 0.71
C LEU A 19 6.43 -0.39 0.35
N LEU A 20 6.67 -0.01 -0.90
CA LEU A 20 7.97 0.51 -1.33
C LEU A 20 8.28 1.85 -0.65
N LYS A 21 7.30 2.77 -0.60
CA LYS A 21 7.43 4.05 0.13
C LYS A 21 7.67 3.84 1.62
N LEU A 22 6.99 2.87 2.24
CA LEU A 22 7.22 2.51 3.64
C LEU A 22 8.63 1.93 3.84
N TYR A 23 9.09 1.09 2.92
CA TYR A 23 10.43 0.49 2.97
C TYR A 23 11.54 1.55 2.81
N ASN A 24 11.34 2.49 1.88
CA ASN A 24 12.22 3.64 1.68
C ASN A 24 12.16 4.65 2.85
N LYS A 25 11.27 4.44 3.84
CA LYS A 25 10.97 5.39 4.93
C LYS A 25 10.50 6.76 4.41
N GLU A 26 9.94 6.81 3.21
CA GLU A 26 9.31 8.03 2.66
C GLU A 26 8.00 8.34 3.37
N ILE A 27 7.31 7.31 3.86
CA ILE A 27 6.08 7.44 4.64
C ILE A 27 6.22 6.73 5.98
N THR A 28 5.51 7.23 6.98
CA THR A 28 5.44 6.56 8.28
C THR A 28 4.48 5.37 8.26
N ARG A 29 4.61 4.47 9.24
CA ARG A 29 3.70 3.33 9.42
C ARG A 29 2.23 3.78 9.50
N ARG A 30 1.97 4.93 10.15
CA ARG A 30 0.63 5.52 10.26
C ARG A 30 0.07 5.99 8.93
N GLU A 31 0.88 6.66 8.11
CA GLU A 31 0.46 7.08 6.77
C GLU A 31 0.23 5.89 5.86
N TYR A 32 1.12 4.89 5.90
CA TYR A 32 0.91 3.65 5.17
C TYR A 32 -0.43 3.01 5.54
N ASP A 33 -0.73 2.87 6.83
CA ASP A 33 -1.99 2.27 7.29
C ASP A 33 -3.21 3.06 6.79
N HIS A 34 -3.15 4.40 6.84
CA HIS A 34 -4.21 5.26 6.31
C HIS A 34 -4.37 5.11 4.78
N LEU A 35 -3.28 5.10 4.03
CA LEU A 35 -3.29 4.97 2.57
C LEU A 35 -3.77 3.58 2.13
N VAL A 36 -3.35 2.52 2.85
CA VAL A 36 -3.85 1.16 2.64
C VAL A 36 -5.33 1.09 2.99
N GLN A 37 -5.77 1.70 4.09
CA GLN A 37 -7.19 1.77 4.42
C GLN A 37 -7.98 2.48 3.33
N LEU A 38 -7.48 3.57 2.75
CA LEU A 38 -8.12 4.25 1.61
C LEU A 38 -8.13 3.38 0.35
N LEU A 39 -7.03 2.68 0.06
CA LEU A 39 -6.87 1.80 -1.10
C LEU A 39 -7.84 0.61 -1.06
N TYR A 40 -8.04 0.02 0.10
CA TYR A 40 -8.97 -1.08 0.32
C TYR A 40 -10.34 -0.62 0.80
N ARG A 41 -10.53 0.67 1.05
CA ARG A 41 -11.85 1.20 1.39
C ARG A 41 -12.71 0.87 0.17
N PRO A 42 -13.69 -0.03 0.30
CA PRO A 42 -14.62 -0.20 -0.80
C PRO A 42 -15.25 1.18 -0.97
N THR A 43 -15.31 1.65 -2.21
CA THR A 43 -16.17 2.78 -2.60
C THR A 43 -17.62 2.32 -2.35
N LYS A 44 -18.00 2.13 -1.09
CA LYS A 44 -19.38 2.08 -0.65
C LYS A 44 -19.83 3.52 -0.71
N GLU A 45 -20.26 3.93 -1.89
CA GLU A 45 -21.36 4.86 -2.16
C GLU A 45 -21.37 5.17 -3.66
N ALA A 46 -21.75 4.17 -4.44
CA ALA A 46 -22.46 4.38 -5.69
C ALA A 46 -23.81 3.67 -5.53
N ASN A 47 -24.71 4.28 -4.75
CA ASN A 47 -26.14 3.98 -4.80
C ASN A 47 -26.95 5.22 -4.46
#